data_AF-A0A9W9VXS7-F1
#
_entry.id   AF-A0A9W9VXS7-F1
#
_cell.length_a   1.000
_cell.length_b   1.000
_cell.length_c   1.000
_cell.angle_alpha   90.00
_cell.angle_beta   90.00
_cell.angle_gamma   90.00
#
_symmetry.space_group_name_H-M   'P 1'
#
loop_
_entity.id
_entity.type
_entity.pdbx_description
1 polymer ?
#
loop_
_entity_poly.entity_id
_entity_poly.type
_entity_poly.pdbx_seq_one_letter_code
_entity_poly.pdbx_strand_id
1 'polypeptide(L)'
;MIAALEDLVQRSKVEEGIEGQREHFDDIRECQWSTLDLCAPDAFTLILGNEDIRVVSHITHIQEYCRGKGVAFNFWRLGTDFNIVRQGWFSTELNKSGVFVRPDQHIMMRVTEETAGNNLIAMLDNHIGK
;
A
#
# COMPACT_ATOMS: atom_id res chain seq x y z
N MET A 1 51.49 4.05 -27.37
CA MET A 1 51.50 3.77 -25.91
C MET A 1 50.71 4.80 -25.10
N ILE A 2 50.53 6.05 -25.57
CA ILE A 2 49.78 7.10 -24.85
C ILE A 2 48.24 6.95 -24.96
N ALA A 3 47.71 6.61 -26.13
CA ALA A 3 46.25 6.50 -26.34
C ALA A 3 45.57 5.40 -25.48
N ALA A 4 46.29 4.31 -25.17
CA ALA A 4 45.76 3.25 -24.30
C ALA A 4 45.67 3.69 -22.83
N LEU A 5 46.50 4.65 -22.41
CA LEU A 5 46.49 5.20 -21.06
C LEU A 5 45.32 6.17 -20.88
N GLU A 6 44.99 6.94 -21.93
CA GLU A 6 43.82 7.84 -21.94
C GLU A 6 42.50 7.07 -21.85
N ASP A 7 42.38 5.92 -22.52
CA ASP A 7 41.18 5.07 -22.46
C ASP A 7 40.93 4.49 -21.05
N LEU A 8 41.99 4.08 -20.34
CA LEU A 8 41.90 3.57 -18.96
C LEU A 8 41.49 4.66 -17.97
N VAL A 9 42.01 5.88 -18.12
CA VAL A 9 41.64 7.02 -17.28
C VAL A 9 40.18 7.43 -17.51
N GLN A 10 39.69 7.35 -18.74
CA GLN A 10 38.27 7.63 -19.04
C GLN A 10 37.36 6.57 -18.44
N ARG A 11 37.72 5.29 -18.51
CA ARG A 11 36.93 4.19 -17.90
C ARG A 11 36.83 4.32 -16.38
N SER A 12 37.95 4.62 -15.70
CA SER A 12 37.96 4.82 -14.25
C SER A 12 37.02 5.94 -13.81
N LYS A 13 36.95 7.05 -14.57
CA LYS A 13 36.03 8.17 -14.26
C LYS A 13 34.56 7.81 -14.48
N VAL A 14 34.28 6.96 -15.46
CA VAL A 14 32.93 6.44 -15.70
C VAL A 14 32.52 5.48 -14.57
N GLU A 15 33.42 4.62 -14.12
CA GLU A 15 33.16 3.71 -12.99
C GLU A 15 32.96 4.47 -11.67
N GLU A 16 33.78 5.47 -11.36
CA GLU A 16 33.57 6.36 -10.21
C GLU A 16 32.24 7.12 -10.30
N GLY A 17 31.85 7.56 -11.50
CA GLY A 17 30.56 8.20 -11.73
C GLY A 17 29.38 7.25 -11.51
N ILE A 18 29.48 5.99 -11.96
CA ILE A 18 28.45 4.96 -11.78
C ILE A 18 28.32 4.58 -10.30
N GLU A 19 29.44 4.43 -9.58
CA GLU A 19 29.44 4.10 -8.16
C GLU A 19 28.89 5.25 -7.31
N GLY A 20 29.29 6.50 -7.61
CA GLY A 20 28.71 7.69 -6.97
C GLY A 20 27.20 7.88 -7.25
N GLN A 21 26.69 7.38 -8.38
CA GLN A 21 25.25 7.32 -8.63
C GLN A 21 24.56 6.17 -7.88
N ARG A 22 25.22 5.02 -7.69
CA ARG A 22 24.69 3.90 -6.89
C ARG A 22 24.45 4.29 -5.44
N GLU A 23 25.38 5.02 -4.82
CA GLU A 23 25.23 5.53 -3.45
C GLU A 23 24.03 6.50 -3.30
N HIS A 24 23.57 7.13 -4.39
CA HIS A 24 22.37 7.96 -4.40
C HIS A 24 21.05 7.18 -4.55
N PHE A 25 21.07 5.96 -5.07
CA PHE A 25 19.87 5.12 -5.18
C PHE A 25 19.64 4.20 -3.97
N ASP A 26 20.69 3.87 -3.22
CA ASP A 26 20.57 3.06 -2.00
C ASP A 26 20.03 3.87 -0.80
N ASP A 27 20.00 5.21 -0.90
CA ASP A 27 19.47 6.12 0.11
C ASP A 27 18.03 6.57 -0.20
N ILE A 28 17.28 5.79 -1.00
CA ILE A 28 15.82 5.77 -0.91
C ILE A 28 15.49 5.20 0.46
N ARG A 29 15.60 6.04 1.48
CA ARG A 29 15.09 5.79 2.82
C ARG A 29 13.67 5.27 2.64
N GLU A 30 13.46 3.99 2.93
CA GLU A 30 12.13 3.40 3.00
C GLU A 30 11.31 4.33 3.87
N CYS A 31 10.43 5.10 3.24
CA CYS A 31 9.68 6.10 3.97
C CYS A 31 8.77 5.34 4.95
N GLN A 32 8.93 5.66 6.23
CA GLN A 32 8.17 5.02 7.29
C GLN A 32 7.00 5.93 7.63
N TRP A 33 5.80 5.39 7.46
CA TRP A 33 4.56 6.08 7.74
C TRP A 33 3.78 5.35 8.82
N SER A 34 2.94 6.10 9.53
CA SER A 34 1.95 5.54 10.43
C SER A 34 0.87 4.82 9.64
N THR A 35 0.20 3.85 10.27
CA THR A 35 -0.99 3.22 9.69
C THR A 35 -2.11 4.24 9.45
N LEU A 36 -2.13 5.34 10.19
CA LEU A 36 -3.07 6.44 9.97
C LEU A 36 -2.77 7.26 8.71
N ASP A 37 -1.50 7.33 8.29
CA ASP A 37 -1.13 8.03 7.06
C ASP A 37 -1.62 7.30 5.81
N LEU A 38 -1.89 5.98 5.93
CA LEU A 38 -2.55 5.19 4.88
C LEU A 38 -4.04 5.54 4.73
N CYS A 39 -4.65 6.07 5.79
CA CYS A 39 -6.08 6.38 5.85
C CYS A 39 -6.31 7.86 5.55
N ALA A 40 -6.73 8.16 4.33
CA ALA A 40 -7.06 9.53 3.95
C ALA A 40 -8.27 10.05 4.76
N PRO A 41 -8.23 11.31 5.25
CA PRO A 41 -9.26 11.86 6.13
C PRO A 41 -10.62 12.07 5.44
N ASP A 42 -10.68 11.98 4.12
CA ASP A 42 -11.86 12.17 3.29
C ASP A 42 -12.28 10.90 2.53
N ALA A 43 -11.63 9.75 2.80
CA ALA A 43 -11.89 8.50 2.09
C ALA A 43 -12.06 7.31 3.02
N PHE A 44 -12.92 6.39 2.61
CA PHE A 44 -12.94 5.06 3.20
C PHE A 44 -11.68 4.32 2.75
N THR A 45 -11.05 3.57 3.66
CA THR A 45 -9.79 2.89 3.39
C THR A 45 -9.90 1.42 3.77
N LEU A 46 -9.63 0.52 2.83
CA LEU A 46 -9.57 -0.92 3.07
C LEU A 46 -8.10 -1.38 3.13
N ILE A 47 -7.64 -1.78 4.31
CA ILE A 47 -6.29 -2.31 4.49
C ILE A 47 -6.39 -3.84 4.58
N LEU A 48 -5.66 -4.54 3.74
CA LEU A 48 -5.74 -5.99 3.60
C LEU A 48 -4.43 -6.66 4.00
N GLY A 49 -4.57 -7.86 4.55
CA GLY A 49 -3.49 -8.77 4.84
C GLY A 49 -2.76 -9.33 3.64
N ASN A 50 -1.76 -10.18 3.92
CA ASN A 50 -0.86 -10.74 2.91
C ASN A 50 -1.48 -11.88 2.06
N GLU A 51 -2.73 -12.29 2.29
CA GLU A 51 -3.30 -13.42 1.54
C GLU A 51 -4.74 -13.13 1.07
N ASP A 52 -4.89 -13.09 -0.27
CA ASP A 52 -5.81 -13.92 -1.06
C ASP A 52 -6.31 -13.17 -2.32
N ILE A 53 -6.05 -13.76 -3.50
CA ILE A 53 -6.52 -13.30 -4.83
C ILE A 53 -8.05 -13.15 -4.87
N ARG A 54 -8.79 -13.91 -4.05
CA ARG A 54 -10.26 -13.81 -3.96
C ARG A 54 -10.74 -12.45 -3.47
N VAL A 55 -9.96 -11.76 -2.65
CA VAL A 55 -10.29 -10.42 -2.16
C VAL A 55 -10.20 -9.38 -3.29
N VAL A 56 -9.33 -9.58 -4.28
CA VAL A 56 -9.15 -8.64 -5.40
C VAL A 56 -10.44 -8.45 -6.21
N SER A 57 -11.22 -9.51 -6.44
CA SER A 57 -12.52 -9.42 -7.11
C SER A 57 -13.52 -8.57 -6.30
N HIS A 58 -13.51 -8.72 -4.97
CA HIS A 58 -14.34 -7.91 -4.08
C HIS A 58 -13.91 -6.45 -4.04
N ILE A 59 -12.60 -6.16 -4.13
CA ILE A 59 -12.06 -4.78 -4.18
C ILE A 59 -12.58 -4.05 -5.41
N THR A 60 -12.53 -4.67 -6.59
CA THR A 60 -13.02 -4.02 -7.81
C THR A 60 -14.50 -3.69 -7.68
N HIS A 61 -15.30 -4.63 -7.15
CA HIS A 61 -16.74 -4.43 -6.99
C HIS A 61 -17.07 -3.29 -6.01
N ILE A 62 -16.43 -3.23 -4.84
CA ILE A 62 -16.65 -2.14 -3.88
C ILE A 62 -16.12 -0.80 -4.41
N GLN A 63 -15.02 -0.80 -5.15
CA GLN A 63 -14.47 0.42 -5.73
C GLN A 63 -15.40 1.00 -6.79
N GLU A 64 -15.96 0.17 -7.68
CA GLU A 64 -16.98 0.59 -8.65
C GLU A 64 -18.24 1.10 -7.95
N TYR A 65 -18.65 0.43 -6.87
CA TYR A 65 -19.78 0.85 -6.05
C TYR A 65 -19.57 2.25 -5.43
N CYS A 66 -18.44 2.45 -4.75
CA CYS A 66 -18.05 3.73 -4.16
C CYS A 66 -17.98 4.83 -5.23
N ARG A 67 -17.40 4.54 -6.40
CA ARG A 67 -17.35 5.47 -7.53
C ARG A 67 -18.76 5.86 -8.00
N GLY A 68 -19.68 4.91 -8.10
CA GLY A 68 -21.09 5.17 -8.45
C GLY A 68 -21.82 6.02 -7.41
N LYS A 69 -21.43 5.94 -6.14
CA LYS A 69 -21.99 6.72 -5.03
C LYS A 69 -21.29 8.08 -4.80
N GLY A 70 -20.19 8.36 -5.51
CA GLY A 70 -19.37 9.56 -5.31
C GLY A 70 -18.59 9.55 -3.99
N VAL A 71 -18.28 8.36 -3.47
CA VAL A 71 -17.54 8.16 -2.22
C VAL A 71 -16.08 7.85 -2.53
N ALA A 72 -15.15 8.57 -1.92
CA ALA A 72 -13.72 8.28 -2.04
C ALA A 72 -13.38 6.97 -1.33
N PHE A 73 -12.62 6.11 -2.01
CA PHE A 73 -12.26 4.79 -1.54
C PHE A 73 -10.82 4.47 -1.91
N ASN A 74 -10.02 4.10 -0.91
CA ASN A 74 -8.65 3.67 -1.04
C ASN A 74 -8.52 2.21 -0.58
N PHE A 75 -7.52 1.50 -1.10
CA PHE A 75 -7.16 0.20 -0.58
C PHE A 75 -5.64 0.02 -0.55
N TRP A 76 -5.18 -0.79 0.39
CA TRP A 76 -3.77 -1.10 0.60
C TRP A 76 -3.60 -2.57 0.94
N ARG A 77 -2.59 -3.22 0.39
CA ARG A 77 -2.29 -4.64 0.64
C ARG A 77 -0.92 -4.81 1.26
N LEU A 78 -0.88 -5.52 2.39
CA LEU A 78 0.36 -5.92 3.02
C LEU A 78 1.16 -6.83 2.09
N GLY A 79 2.45 -6.55 1.92
CA GLY A 79 3.35 -7.32 1.06
C GLY A 79 3.29 -6.94 -0.43
N THR A 80 2.31 -6.13 -0.85
CA THR A 80 2.25 -5.60 -2.23
C THR A 80 2.42 -4.08 -2.27
N ASP A 81 1.59 -3.36 -1.52
CA ASP A 81 1.56 -1.89 -1.56
C ASP A 81 2.35 -1.28 -0.38
N PHE A 82 2.47 -2.00 0.73
CA PHE A 82 3.26 -1.59 1.89
C PHE A 82 3.81 -2.80 2.66
N ASN A 83 4.85 -2.56 3.48
CA ASN A 83 5.41 -3.54 4.41
C ASN A 83 5.36 -3.02 5.84
N ILE A 84 5.20 -3.91 6.80
CA ILE A 84 5.22 -3.54 8.23
C ILE A 84 6.65 -3.63 8.74
N VAL A 85 7.20 -2.49 9.14
CA VAL A 85 8.57 -2.41 9.69
C VAL A 85 8.60 -2.75 11.19
N ARG A 86 7.54 -2.45 11.94
CA ARG A 86 7.45 -2.71 13.38
C ARG A 86 6.28 -3.64 13.69
N GLN A 87 6.59 -4.82 14.22
CA GLN A 87 5.57 -5.78 14.63
C GLN A 87 4.79 -5.26 15.85
N GLY A 88 3.47 -5.32 15.74
CA GLY A 88 2.52 -4.89 16.77
C GLY A 88 1.16 -5.53 16.55
N TRP A 89 0.17 -5.19 17.39
CA TRP A 89 -1.17 -5.79 17.32
C TRP A 89 -1.78 -5.73 15.90
N PHE A 90 -1.53 -4.63 15.18
CA PHE A 90 -2.03 -4.43 13.82
C PHE A 90 -1.41 -5.40 12.80
N SER A 91 -0.13 -5.74 12.96
CA SER A 91 0.50 -6.78 12.13
C SER A 91 -0.10 -8.16 12.36
N THR A 92 -0.45 -8.48 13.60
CA THR A 92 -1.13 -9.74 13.93
C THR A 92 -2.53 -9.80 13.35
N GLU A 93 -3.25 -8.67 13.35
CA GLU A 93 -4.58 -8.54 12.75
C GLU A 93 -4.51 -8.73 11.23
N LEU A 94 -3.58 -8.05 10.56
CA LEU A 94 -3.40 -8.12 9.11
C LEU A 94 -2.89 -9.48 8.62
N ASN A 95 -2.25 -10.28 9.46
CA ASN A 95 -1.85 -11.63 9.04
C ASN A 95 -3.03 -12.58 8.82
N LYS A 96 -4.22 -12.26 9.35
CA LYS A 96 -5.39 -13.14 9.30
C LYS A 96 -6.61 -12.49 8.65
N SER A 97 -6.56 -11.18 8.42
CA SER A 97 -7.71 -10.38 8.05
C SER A 97 -7.29 -9.06 7.42
N GLY A 98 -8.28 -8.27 6.99
CA GLY A 98 -8.15 -6.86 6.68
C GLY A 98 -9.00 -6.02 7.63
N VAL A 99 -8.84 -4.70 7.54
CA VAL A 99 -9.64 -3.72 8.26
C VAL A 99 -10.23 -2.72 7.27
N PHE A 100 -11.49 -2.40 7.47
CA PHE A 100 -12.16 -1.33 6.74
C PHE A 100 -12.28 -0.12 7.65
N VAL A 101 -11.75 1.01 7.21
CA VAL A 101 -11.57 2.24 8.00
C VAL A 101 -12.37 3.37 7.38
N ARG A 102 -13.00 4.18 8.23
CA ARG A 102 -13.81 5.33 7.87
C ARG A 102 -12.95 6.58 7.63
N PRO A 103 -13.49 7.62 6.98
CA PRO A 103 -12.81 8.91 6.83
C PRO A 103 -12.41 9.55 8.18
N ASP A 104 -13.17 9.31 9.25
CA ASP A 104 -12.82 9.75 10.62
C ASP A 104 -11.77 8.86 11.31
N GLN A 105 -11.06 8.03 10.53
CA GLN A 105 -10.00 7.12 10.96
C GLN A 105 -10.42 6.05 11.98
N HIS A 106 -11.72 5.81 12.15
CA HIS A 106 -12.23 4.72 12.97
C HIS A 106 -12.40 3.43 12.17
N ILE A 107 -12.11 2.30 12.81
CA ILE A 107 -12.34 0.99 12.21
C ILE A 107 -13.85 0.76 12.13
N MET A 108 -14.34 0.58 10.91
CA MET A 108 -15.73 0.24 10.63
C MET A 108 -16.00 -1.24 10.87
N MET A 109 -15.14 -2.10 10.32
CA MET A 109 -15.25 -3.54 10.45
C MET A 109 -13.93 -4.25 10.15
N ARG A 110 -13.84 -5.50 10.60
CA ARG A 110 -12.79 -6.44 10.20
C ARG A 110 -13.28 -7.24 9.01
N VAL A 111 -12.37 -7.49 8.06
CA VAL A 111 -12.63 -8.20 6.81
C VAL A 111 -11.89 -9.53 6.87
N THR A 112 -12.62 -10.62 7.01
CA THR A 112 -12.04 -11.97 6.99
C THR A 112 -12.22 -12.61 5.61
N GLU A 113 -11.62 -13.78 5.38
CA GLU A 113 -11.84 -14.57 4.15
C GLU A 113 -13.32 -14.87 3.91
N GLU A 114 -14.12 -15.00 4.97
CA GLU A 114 -15.56 -15.26 4.90
C GLU A 114 -16.39 -13.99 4.59
N THR A 115 -15.76 -12.82 4.61
CA THR A 115 -16.45 -11.55 4.36
C THR A 115 -16.69 -11.38 2.86
N ALA A 116 -17.91 -11.68 2.41
CA ALA A 116 -18.34 -11.42 1.05
C ALA A 116 -18.31 -9.92 0.73
N GLY A 117 -17.92 -9.54 -0.50
CA GLY A 117 -17.91 -8.13 -0.93
C GLY A 117 -19.26 -7.42 -0.78
N ASN A 118 -20.37 -8.15 -0.91
CA ASN A 118 -21.72 -7.61 -0.70
C ASN A 118 -21.96 -7.18 0.76
N ASN A 119 -21.29 -7.80 1.73
CA ASN A 119 -21.39 -7.40 3.14
C ASN A 119 -20.73 -6.05 3.36
N LEU A 120 -19.60 -5.78 2.68
CA LEU A 120 -18.93 -4.48 2.74
C LEU A 120 -19.83 -3.37 2.17
N ILE A 121 -20.48 -3.64 1.04
CA ILE A 121 -21.40 -2.71 0.39
C ILE A 121 -22.61 -2.43 1.30
N ALA A 122 -23.24 -3.47 1.84
CA ALA A 122 -24.40 -3.32 2.73
C ALA A 122 -24.05 -2.53 4.00
N MET A 123 -22.86 -2.75 4.57
CA MET A 123 -22.36 -1.99 5.71
C MET A 123 -22.09 -0.53 5.34
N LEU A 124 -21.50 -0.28 4.17
CA LEU A 124 -21.26 1.07 3.67
C LEU A 124 -22.57 1.84 3.51
N ASP A 125 -23.58 1.25 2.87
CA ASP A 125 -24.91 1.86 2.69
C ASP A 125 -25.58 2.21 4.01
N ASN A 126 -25.58 1.26 4.96
CA ASN A 126 -26.13 1.49 6.29
C ASN A 126 -25.43 2.65 7.00
N HIS A 127 -24.12 2.82 6.80
CA HIS A 127 -23.36 3.88 7.44
C HIS A 127 -23.55 5.26 6.80
N ILE A 128 -23.64 5.33 5.46
CA ILE A 128 -23.91 6.58 4.75
C ILE A 128 -25.40 6.96 4.77
N GLY A 129 -26.25 6.10 5.35
CA GLY A 129 -27.69 6.33 5.51
C GLY A 129 -28.47 6.30 4.20
N LYS A 130 -28.06 5.43 3.26
CA LYS A 130 -28.69 5.29 1.94
C LYS A 130 -29.27 3.89 1.72
#